data_AF-A0A923EK21-F1
#
_entry.id   AF-A0A923EK21-F1
#
_cell.length_a   1.000
_cell.length_b   1.000
_cell.length_c   1.000
_cell.angle_alpha   90.00
_cell.angle_beta   90.00
_cell.angle_gamma   90.00
#
_symmetry.space_group_name_H-M   'P 1'
#
loop_
_entity.id
_entity.type
_entity.pdbx_description
1 polymer ?
#
loop_
_entity_poly.entity_id
_entity_poly.type
_entity_poly.pdbx_seq_one_letter_code
_entity_poly.pdbx_strand_id
1 'polypeptide(L)' 'MSIIKAIPILVAAFFLGNWFLSEARRAKAARKPWYAPYLTIPGILIIITFMIPVYIRFFH' A
#
# COMPACT_ATOMS: atom_id res chain seq x y z
N MET A 1 11.01 -20.71 2.12
CA MET A 1 9.60 -20.27 2.03
C MET A 1 8.86 -21.30 1.17
N SER A 2 7.90 -22.06 1.70
CA SER A 2 7.05 -22.89 0.83
C SER A 2 6.08 -21.99 0.08
N ILE A 3 5.80 -22.28 -1.20
CA ILE A 3 4.85 -21.53 -2.04
C ILE A 3 3.50 -21.33 -1.33
N ILE A 4 3.07 -22.32 -0.55
CA ILE A 4 1.82 -22.28 0.23
C ILE A 4 1.82 -21.11 1.23
N LYS A 5 2.97 -20.78 1.82
CA LYS A 5 3.09 -19.65 2.77
C LYS A 5 3.07 -18.27 2.10
N ALA A 6 3.24 -18.21 0.78
CA ALA A 6 3.15 -16.95 0.03
C ALA A 6 1.70 -16.57 -0.29
N ILE A 7 0.77 -17.54 -0.32
CA ILE A 7 -0.64 -17.30 -0.67
C ILE A 7 -1.28 -16.22 0.22
N PRO A 8 -1.18 -16.26 1.56
CA PRO A 8 -1.79 -15.24 2.40
C PRO A 8 -1.22 -13.83 2.15
N ILE A 9 0.07 -13.74 1.86
CA ILE A 9 0.77 -12.47 1.60
C ILE A 9 0.27 -11.87 0.28
N LEU A 10 0.14 -12.69 -0.77
CA LEU A 10 -0.36 -12.26 -2.06
C LEU A 10 -1.82 -11.81 -1.98
N VAL A 11 -2.64 -12.54 -1.23
CA VAL A 11 -4.05 -12.18 -0.98
C VAL A 11 -4.13 -10.84 -0.25
N ALA A 12 -3.36 -10.65 0.83
CA ALA A 12 -3.32 -9.38 1.55
C ALA A 12 -2.87 -8.21 0.65
N ALA A 13 -1.84 -8.42 -0.17
CA ALA A 13 -1.37 -7.42 -1.13
C ALA A 13 -2.43 -7.08 -2.17
N PHE A 14 -3.17 -8.07 -2.68
CA PHE A 14 -4.26 -7.86 -3.63
C PHE A 14 -5.39 -7.01 -3.03
N PHE A 15 -5.84 -7.33 -1.81
CA PHE A 15 -6.87 -6.55 -1.12
C PHE A 15 -6.43 -5.10 -0.87
N LEU A 16 -5.21 -4.90 -0.35
CA LEU A 16 -4.69 -3.56 -0.09
C LEU A 16 -4.51 -2.75 -1.38
N GLY A 17 -3.98 -3.37 -2.43
CA GLY A 17 -3.79 -2.74 -3.73
C GLY A 17 -5.11 -2.33 -4.38
N ASN A 18 -6.13 -3.19 -4.34
CA ASN A 18 -7.45 -2.85 -4.89
C ASN A 18 -8.13 -1.73 -4.10
N TRP A 19 -7.94 -1.69 -2.78
CA TRP A 19 -8.43 -0.60 -1.94
C TRP A 19 -7.77 0.73 -2.30
N PHE A 20 -6.44 0.76 -2.41
CA PHE A 20 -5.71 1.95 -2.85
C PHE A 20 -6.10 2.39 -4.27
N LEU A 21 -6.30 1.45 -5.19
CA LEU A 21 -6.72 1.73 -6.56
C LEU A 21 -8.11 2.38 -6.61
N SER A 22 -9.04 1.97 -5.75
CA SER A 22 -10.34 2.63 -5.59
C SER A 22 -10.15 4.11 -5.21
N GLU A 23 -9.31 4.38 -4.22
CA GLU A 23 -9.07 5.73 -3.75
C GLU A 23 -8.31 6.60 -4.76
N ALA A 24 -7.34 6.03 -5.47
CA ALA A 24 -6.64 6.68 -6.57
C ALA A 24 -7.61 7.07 -7.71
N ARG A 25 -8.55 6.19 -8.06
CA ARG A 25 -9.61 6.49 -9.04
C ARG A 25 -10.53 7.61 -8.56
N ARG A 26 -10.94 7.59 -7.29
CA ARG A 26 -11.76 8.66 -6.69
C ARG A 26 -11.02 10.01 -6.69
N ALA A 27 -9.75 10.02 -6.32
CA ALA A 27 -8.91 11.22 -6.34
C ALA A 27 -8.74 11.77 -7.77
N LYS A 28 -8.51 10.90 -8.75
CA LYS A 28 -8.43 11.27 -10.17
C LYS A 28 -9.75 11.88 -10.67
N ALA A 29 -10.88 11.26 -10.34
CA ALA A 29 -12.21 11.78 -10.69
C ALA A 29 -12.47 13.16 -10.07
N ALA A 30 -11.99 13.37 -8.84
CA ALA A 30 -12.09 14.64 -8.12
C ALA A 30 -11.01 15.67 -8.51
N ARG A 31 -10.17 15.40 -9.52
CA ARG A 31 -9.01 16.23 -9.92
C ARG A 31 -8.08 16.62 -8.76
N LYS A 32 -8.00 15.74 -7.75
CA LYS A 32 -7.13 15.96 -6.60
C LYS A 32 -5.65 15.80 -7.01
N PRO A 33 -4.72 16.40 -6.23
CA PRO A 33 -3.30 16.22 -6.45
C PRO A 33 -2.89 14.74 -6.45
N TRP A 34 -1.83 14.41 -7.19
CA TRP A 34 -1.30 13.04 -7.31
C TRP A 34 -0.91 12.41 -5.97
N TYR A 35 -0.54 13.22 -4.98
CA TYR A 35 -0.17 12.76 -3.64
C TYR A 35 -1.39 12.51 -2.72
N ALA A 36 -2.59 12.97 -3.10
CA ALA A 36 -3.79 12.88 -2.26
C ALA A 36 -4.18 11.44 -1.88
N PRO A 37 -4.09 10.42 -2.77
CA PRO A 37 -4.38 9.03 -2.39
C PRO A 37 -3.47 8.51 -1.27
N TYR A 38 -2.24 9.03 -1.15
CA TYR A 38 -1.30 8.62 -0.10
C TYR A 38 -1.67 9.15 1.30
N LEU A 39 -2.54 10.17 1.36
CA LEU A 39 -3.06 10.72 2.61
C LEU A 39 -4.28 9.96 3.14
N THR A 40 -4.65 8.86 2.50
CA THR A 40 -5.80 8.03 2.90
C THR A 40 -5.33 6.81 3.68
N ILE A 41 -6.25 6.15 4.38
CA ILE A 41 -5.97 4.92 5.14
C ILE A 41 -5.17 3.88 4.31
N PRO A 42 -5.61 3.48 3.10
CA PRO A 42 -4.82 2.53 2.30
C PRO A 42 -3.47 3.10 1.85
N GLY A 43 -3.39 4.41 1.57
CA GLY A 43 -2.15 5.08 1.19
C GLY A 43 -1.09 5.10 2.30
N ILE A 44 -1.52 5.37 3.53
CA ILE A 44 -0.65 5.35 4.71
C ILE A 44 -0.14 3.93 4.97
N LEU A 45 -0.98 2.90 4.83
CA LEU A 45 -0.56 1.51 4.96
C LEU A 45 0.54 1.14 3.94
N ILE A 46 0.43 1.63 2.70
CA ILE A 46 1.46 1.46 1.69
C ILE A 46 2.75 2.17 2.12
N ILE A 47 2.68 3.43 2.55
CA ILE A 47 3.85 4.19 3.02
C ILE A 47 4.56 3.44 4.15
N ILE A 48 3.83 3.00 5.17
CA ILE A 48 4.39 2.25 6.30
C ILE A 48 5.09 0.98 5.80
N THR A 49 4.45 0.24 4.89
CA THR A 49 5.04 -0.98 4.30
C THR A 49 6.37 -0.69 3.62
N PHE A 50 6.47 0.41 2.87
CA PHE A 50 7.74 0.85 2.25
C PHE A 50 8.77 1.36 3.28
N MET A 51 8.33 1.89 4.42
CA MET A 51 9.21 2.36 5.48
C MET A 51 9.80 1.23 6.33
N ILE A 52 9.16 0.05 6.41
CA ILE A 52 9.71 -1.11 7.14
C ILE A 52 11.15 -1.46 6.73
N PRO A 53 11.47 -1.70 5.44
CA PRO A 53 12.85 -2.04 5.05
C PRO A 53 13.82 -0.88 5.29
N VAL A 54 13.38 0.38 5.14
CA VAL A 54 14.19 1.57 5.43
C VAL A 54 14.53 1.60 6.91
N TYR A 55 13.52 1.42 7.77
CA TYR A 55 13.70 1.38 9.22
C TYR A 55 14.67 0.27 9.63
N ILE A 56 14.45 -0.95 9.13
CA ILE A 56 15.33 -2.09 9.42
C ILE A 56 16.77 -1.82 8.96
N ARG A 57 16.99 -1.17 7.82
CA ARG A 57 18.34 -0.90 7.30
C ARG A 57 19.14 0.13 8.11
N PHE A 58 18.47 1.13 8.70
CA PHE A 58 19.14 2.26 9.35
C PHE A 58 19.14 2.19 10.88
N PHE A 59 18.18 1.49 11.48
CA PHE A 59 17.97 1.47 12.93
C PHE A 59 18.13 0.07 13.56
N HIS A 60 18.35 -0.97 12.76
CA HIS A 60 18.62 -2.33 13.22
C HIS A 60 19.88 -2.88 12.54
#